data_AF-A0A6A6RGP3-F1
#
_entry.id   AF-A0A6A6RGP3-F1
#
_cell.length_a   1.000
_cell.length_b   1.000
_cell.length_c   1.000
_cell.angle_alpha   90.00
_cell.angle_beta   90.00
_cell.angle_gamma   90.00
#
_symmetry.space_group_name_H-M   'P 1'
#
loop_
_entity.id
_entity.type
_entity.pdbx_description
1 polymer ?
#
loop_
_entity_poly.entity_id
_entity_poly.type
_entity_poly.pdbx_seq_one_letter_code
_entity_poly.pdbx_strand_id
1 'polypeptide(L)'
;MSAFAISTRLAKRAIVPYASTFTRPQISYTALQQARAFHFTKMASNRIVTLDASLIPRLPESSPTLFEAKKQKNLTFEAIAKHIGREEVAVAALFYGQAQASAEDIKGLSELLGIPSEKLESQLSGIPDRGRTLDMPPREPLIYRLFEIVQNYGYAYKAVLNEKFGDGIMSAISFSTKVEKETDEKGDWAVITLRGKWLPYSRF
;
A
#
# COMPACT_ATOMS: atom_id res chain seq x y z
N MET A 1 -11.09 76.94 20.40
CA MET A 1 -10.67 76.60 21.77
C MET A 1 -9.33 75.88 21.63
N SER A 2 -8.22 76.48 22.10
CA SER A 2 -7.64 76.24 23.44
C SER A 2 -7.25 74.76 23.61
N ALA A 3 -5.97 74.38 23.52
CA ALA A 3 -4.93 74.53 24.55
C ALA A 3 -5.29 73.78 25.85
N PHE A 4 -4.41 72.99 26.46
CA PHE A 4 -3.03 73.33 26.82
C PHE A 4 -1.95 72.27 26.49
N ALA A 5 -0.70 72.71 26.49
CA ALA A 5 0.51 71.88 26.59
C ALA A 5 1.23 72.17 27.92
N ILE A 6 2.06 71.22 28.39
CA ILE A 6 3.04 71.44 29.46
C ILE A 6 4.42 71.00 28.96
N SER A 7 5.46 71.79 29.21
CA SER A 7 6.84 71.47 28.83
C SER A 7 7.86 72.02 29.82
N THR A 8 8.90 71.24 30.08
CA THR A 8 10.15 71.60 30.78
C THR A 8 11.26 70.83 30.04
N ARG A 9 12.34 71.42 29.48
CA ARG A 9 13.36 72.35 30.01
C ARG A 9 14.07 71.76 31.25
N LEU A 10 15.40 71.64 31.37
CA LEU A 10 16.59 71.94 30.52
C LEU A 10 17.76 71.05 31.07
N ALA A 11 18.97 70.87 30.52
CA ALA A 11 19.72 71.50 29.42
C ALA A 11 20.69 70.50 28.73
N LYS A 12 22.01 70.73 28.74
CA LYS A 12 23.09 69.87 28.21
C LYS A 12 24.26 69.76 29.21
N ARG A 13 24.96 68.62 29.24
CA ARG A 13 26.41 68.51 29.54
C ARG A 13 27.03 67.42 28.68
N ALA A 14 28.30 67.56 28.33
CA ALA A 14 29.09 66.59 27.58
C ALA A 14 30.40 66.32 28.32
N ILE A 15 30.89 65.07 28.27
CA ILE A 15 32.19 64.65 28.80
C ILE A 15 32.83 63.70 27.77
N VAL A 16 34.15 63.83 27.59
CA VAL A 16 35.00 63.14 26.61
C VAL A 16 35.40 61.75 27.13
N PRO A 17 35.58 60.71 26.28
CA PRO A 17 35.75 59.33 26.75
C PRO A 17 37.09 59.07 27.44
N TYR A 18 37.09 58.11 28.37
CA TYR A 18 38.30 57.50 28.91
C TYR A 18 38.40 56.05 28.44
N ALA A 19 39.45 55.73 27.69
CA ALA A 19 39.73 54.36 27.26
C ALA A 19 40.64 53.67 28.29
N SER A 20 40.27 52.46 28.73
CA SER A 20 41.20 51.55 29.38
C SER A 20 41.17 50.18 28.69
N THR A 21 42.32 49.78 28.16
CA THR A 21 42.51 48.50 27.48
C THR A 21 42.81 47.42 28.52
N PHE A 22 41.93 46.43 28.65
CA PHE A 22 42.26 45.16 29.32
C PHE A 22 42.07 44.00 28.34
N THR A 23 43.18 43.58 27.74
CA THR A 23 43.26 42.36 26.94
C THR A 23 43.09 41.14 27.84
N ARG A 24 42.16 40.25 27.47
CA ARG A 24 42.13 38.86 27.97
C ARG A 24 42.65 37.92 26.87
N PRO A 25 43.41 36.87 27.21
CA PRO A 25 44.00 35.98 26.23
C PRO A 25 42.95 35.14 25.49
N GLN A 26 43.30 34.71 24.28
CA GLN A 26 42.47 33.84 23.43
C GLN A 26 42.43 32.40 23.95
N ILE A 27 41.31 31.70 23.68
CA ILE A 27 41.32 30.26 23.41
C ILE A 27 40.47 30.02 22.16
N SER A 28 41.10 29.55 21.08
CA SER A 28 40.48 29.40 19.77
C SER A 28 39.98 27.98 19.55
N TYR A 29 38.72 27.70 19.91
CA TYR A 29 38.08 26.40 19.66
C TYR A 29 37.53 26.26 18.24
N THR A 30 38.42 26.24 17.24
CA THR A 30 38.10 25.84 15.87
C THR A 30 38.07 24.31 15.74
N ALA A 31 37.02 23.68 16.30
CA ALA A 31 36.70 22.27 16.05
C ALA A 31 35.21 21.97 16.30
N LEU A 32 34.69 20.93 15.63
CA LEU A 32 33.39 20.30 15.92
C LEU A 32 32.10 21.15 15.78
N GLN A 33 31.92 21.82 14.63
CA GLN A 33 30.56 22.22 14.19
C GLN A 33 30.22 21.80 12.74
N GLN A 34 30.61 20.58 12.38
CA GLN A 34 30.00 19.83 11.28
C GLN A 34 29.35 18.54 11.79
N ALA A 35 28.45 18.67 12.77
CA ALA A 35 27.40 17.68 12.95
C ALA A 35 26.57 17.68 11.66
N ARG A 36 26.73 16.64 10.82
CA ARG A 36 25.92 16.49 9.60
C ARG A 36 24.46 16.50 10.01
N ALA A 37 23.73 17.54 9.61
CA ALA A 37 22.28 17.55 9.69
C ALA A 37 21.76 16.50 8.70
N PHE A 38 21.66 15.25 9.17
CA PHE A 38 20.96 14.19 8.48
C PHE A 38 19.55 14.67 8.22
N HIS A 39 19.32 15.14 7.00
CA HIS A 39 17.98 15.23 6.46
C HIS A 39 17.45 13.80 6.44
N PHE A 40 16.66 13.47 7.47
CA PHE A 40 15.68 12.42 7.35
C PHE A 40 14.70 12.89 6.29
N THR A 41 15.04 12.62 5.02
CA THR A 41 14.12 12.71 3.91
C THR A 41 12.88 11.95 4.34
N LYS A 42 11.77 12.68 4.51
CA LYS A 42 10.50 12.12 4.96
C LYS A 42 9.99 11.21 3.85
N MET A 43 10.48 9.96 3.87
CA MET A 43 10.16 8.95 2.86
C MET A 43 8.65 8.92 2.72
N ALA A 44 8.18 9.11 1.49
CA ALA A 44 6.75 9.05 1.19
C ALA A 44 6.31 7.60 1.45
N SER A 45 5.77 7.36 2.65
CA SER A 45 5.34 6.04 3.05
C SER A 45 4.08 5.70 2.26
N ASN A 46 4.26 5.00 1.14
CA ASN A 46 3.19 4.38 0.38
C ASN A 46 2.22 3.68 1.35
N ARG A 47 0.91 3.88 1.15
CA ARG A 47 -0.13 3.22 1.97
C ARG A 47 -0.22 1.75 1.58
N ILE A 48 0.72 0.95 2.09
CA ILE A 48 0.81 -0.48 1.77
C ILE A 48 -0.04 -1.33 2.70
N VAL A 49 -0.71 -2.34 2.15
CA VAL A 49 -1.32 -3.42 2.94
C VAL A 49 -0.24 -4.35 3.50
N THR A 50 -0.38 -4.67 4.78
CA THR A 50 0.41 -5.67 5.53
C THR A 50 -0.50 -6.83 5.96
N LEU A 51 0.07 -7.98 6.31
CA LEU A 51 -0.71 -9.12 6.78
C LEU A 51 -1.28 -8.88 8.19
N ASP A 52 -2.55 -9.23 8.39
CA ASP A 52 -3.15 -9.35 9.72
C ASP A 52 -2.71 -10.67 10.37
N ALA A 53 -2.17 -10.59 11.59
CA ALA A 53 -1.63 -11.75 12.29
C ALA A 53 -2.70 -12.83 12.59
N SER A 54 -3.97 -12.46 12.71
CA SER A 54 -5.08 -13.40 12.94
C SER A 54 -5.36 -14.33 11.76
N LEU A 55 -4.91 -13.97 10.55
CA LEU A 55 -5.04 -14.80 9.35
C LEU A 55 -3.94 -15.86 9.23
N ILE A 56 -2.78 -15.68 9.89
CA ILE A 56 -1.60 -16.56 9.74
C ILE A 56 -1.94 -18.05 9.93
N PRO A 57 -2.74 -18.49 10.92
CA PRO A 57 -3.09 -19.91 11.08
C PRO A 57 -3.93 -20.54 9.96
N ARG A 58 -4.36 -19.76 8.97
CA ARG A 58 -5.18 -20.18 7.82
C ARG A 58 -4.45 -20.07 6.47
N LEU A 59 -3.17 -19.64 6.50
CA LEU A 59 -2.38 -19.30 5.32
C LEU A 59 -1.13 -20.20 5.21
N PRO A 60 -0.59 -20.42 3.99
CA PRO A 60 0.70 -21.10 3.83
C PRO A 60 1.84 -20.24 4.37
N GLU A 61 2.97 -20.86 4.75
CA GLU A 61 4.14 -20.18 5.33
C GLU A 61 4.79 -19.12 4.42
N SER A 62 4.55 -19.22 3.10
CA SER A 62 4.93 -18.21 2.13
C SER A 62 4.23 -16.87 2.37
N SER A 63 2.97 -16.87 2.83
CA SER A 63 2.21 -15.63 3.08
C SER A 63 2.88 -14.67 4.07
N PRO A 64 3.19 -15.04 5.33
CA PRO A 64 3.90 -14.14 6.25
C PRO A 64 5.31 -13.80 5.75
N THR A 65 6.00 -14.74 5.10
CA THR A 65 7.35 -14.51 4.52
C THR A 65 7.32 -13.42 3.44
N LEU A 66 6.38 -13.50 2.50
CA LEU A 66 6.20 -12.54 1.40
C LEU A 66 5.72 -11.18 1.93
N PHE A 67 4.73 -11.15 2.83
CA PHE A 67 4.18 -9.91 3.38
C PHE A 67 5.20 -9.12 4.22
N GLU A 68 6.03 -9.79 5.02
CA GLU A 68 7.05 -9.11 5.83
C GLU A 68 8.15 -8.51 4.94
N ALA A 69 8.61 -9.21 3.90
CA ALA A 69 9.59 -8.65 2.95
C ALA A 69 9.01 -7.47 2.14
N LYS A 70 7.75 -7.58 1.68
CA LYS A 70 6.99 -6.48 1.04
C LYS A 70 6.88 -5.25 1.94
N LYS A 71 6.64 -5.46 3.24
CA LYS A 71 6.58 -4.41 4.27
C LYS A 71 7.94 -3.76 4.50
N GLN A 72 9.01 -4.54 4.65
CA GLN A 72 10.37 -4.03 4.83
C GLN A 72 10.86 -3.18 3.65
N LYS A 73 10.46 -3.52 2.41
CA LYS A 73 10.76 -2.76 1.20
C LYS A 73 9.71 -1.69 0.82
N ASN A 74 8.67 -1.50 1.64
CA ASN A 74 7.56 -0.56 1.42
C ASN A 74 6.87 -0.66 0.05
N LEU A 75 6.67 -1.89 -0.46
CA LEU A 75 6.15 -2.14 -1.80
C LEU A 75 4.62 -2.21 -1.86
N THR A 76 4.02 -1.57 -2.86
CA THR A 76 2.62 -1.77 -3.27
C THR A 76 2.46 -3.11 -4.00
N PHE A 77 1.23 -3.60 -4.18
CA PHE A 77 1.02 -4.78 -5.03
C PHE A 77 1.22 -4.43 -6.51
N GLU A 78 0.76 -3.26 -6.97
CA GLU A 78 1.08 -2.68 -8.29
C GLU A 78 2.57 -2.83 -8.68
N ALA A 79 3.50 -2.44 -7.79
CA ALA A 79 4.93 -2.47 -8.06
C ALA A 79 5.48 -3.91 -8.20
N ILE A 80 4.95 -4.85 -7.42
CA ILE A 80 5.34 -6.28 -7.50
C ILE A 80 4.75 -6.91 -8.75
N ALA A 81 3.48 -6.62 -9.05
CA ALA A 81 2.73 -7.07 -10.21
C ALA A 81 3.40 -6.65 -11.53
N LYS A 82 3.79 -5.37 -11.62
CA LYS A 82 4.57 -4.82 -12.74
C LYS A 82 5.96 -5.45 -12.89
N HIS A 83 6.58 -5.90 -11.80
CA HIS A 83 7.90 -6.55 -11.85
C HIS A 83 7.83 -8.01 -12.33
N ILE A 84 6.85 -8.79 -11.85
CA ILE A 84 6.69 -10.21 -12.21
C ILE A 84 5.78 -10.45 -13.43
N GLY A 85 5.23 -9.39 -14.04
CA GLY A 85 4.42 -9.48 -15.25
C GLY A 85 3.01 -10.05 -15.04
N ARG A 86 2.40 -9.81 -13.88
CA ARG A 86 1.06 -10.30 -13.52
C ARG A 86 0.10 -9.16 -13.16
N GLU A 87 -1.20 -9.44 -13.18
CA GLU A 87 -2.25 -8.54 -12.69
C GLU A 87 -2.16 -8.32 -11.17
N GLU A 88 -2.45 -7.11 -10.70
CA GLU A 88 -2.27 -6.75 -9.27
C GLU A 88 -3.08 -7.65 -8.33
N VAL A 89 -4.35 -7.92 -8.68
CA VAL A 89 -5.23 -8.79 -7.89
C VAL A 89 -4.71 -10.23 -7.87
N ALA A 90 -4.05 -10.69 -8.92
CA ALA A 90 -3.45 -12.03 -8.97
C ALA A 90 -2.21 -12.15 -8.08
N VAL A 91 -1.43 -11.07 -7.93
CA VAL A 91 -0.29 -11.02 -6.99
C VAL A 91 -0.77 -10.93 -5.54
N ALA A 92 -1.79 -10.11 -5.26
CA ALA A 92 -2.43 -10.10 -3.94
C ALA A 92 -2.99 -11.49 -3.58
N ALA A 93 -3.64 -12.17 -4.53
CA ALA A 93 -4.11 -13.54 -4.35
C ALA A 93 -2.97 -14.54 -4.08
N LEU A 94 -1.82 -14.44 -4.79
CA LEU A 94 -0.63 -15.25 -4.53
C LEU A 94 -0.13 -15.04 -3.08
N PHE A 95 -0.05 -13.79 -2.62
CA PHE A 95 0.37 -13.46 -1.26
C PHE A 95 -0.55 -14.01 -0.16
N TYR A 96 -1.84 -14.22 -0.44
CA TYR A 96 -2.79 -14.92 0.44
C TYR A 96 -2.91 -16.44 0.14
N GLY A 97 -1.98 -17.03 -0.63
CA GLY A 97 -1.97 -18.47 -0.94
C GLY A 97 -3.11 -18.92 -1.87
N GLN A 98 -3.76 -18.00 -2.59
CA GLN A 98 -4.92 -18.28 -3.45
C GLN A 98 -4.57 -18.39 -4.95
N ALA A 99 -3.33 -18.07 -5.32
CA ALA A 99 -2.79 -18.28 -6.66
C ALA A 99 -1.45 -19.03 -6.59
N GLN A 100 -1.15 -19.82 -7.62
CA GLN A 100 0.12 -20.52 -7.75
C GLN A 100 1.16 -19.58 -8.36
N ALA A 101 2.41 -19.73 -7.93
CA ALA A 101 3.57 -19.08 -8.54
C ALA A 101 4.16 -19.98 -9.64
N SER A 102 4.59 -19.41 -10.75
CA SER A 102 5.48 -20.09 -11.71
C SER A 102 6.95 -20.03 -11.25
N ALA A 103 7.86 -20.66 -11.98
CA ALA A 103 9.30 -20.53 -11.71
C ALA A 103 9.79 -19.07 -11.92
N GLU A 104 9.21 -18.38 -12.90
CA GLU A 104 9.46 -16.97 -13.21
C GLU A 104 8.94 -16.05 -12.10
N ASP A 105 7.74 -16.32 -11.57
CA ASP A 105 7.21 -15.61 -10.38
C ASP A 105 8.14 -15.77 -9.19
N ILE A 106 8.56 -17.01 -8.89
CA ILE A 106 9.42 -17.32 -7.73
C ILE A 106 10.75 -16.57 -7.86
N LYS A 107 11.36 -16.59 -9.05
CA LYS A 107 12.59 -15.86 -9.34
C LYS A 107 12.41 -14.34 -9.19
N GLY A 108 11.39 -13.75 -9.80
CA GLY A 108 11.12 -12.31 -9.72
C GLY A 108 10.75 -11.85 -8.31
N LEU A 109 10.03 -12.67 -7.54
CA LEU A 109 9.76 -12.43 -6.12
C LEU A 109 11.05 -12.54 -5.28
N SER A 110 11.93 -13.50 -5.56
CA SER A 110 13.24 -13.65 -4.92
C SER A 110 14.09 -12.39 -5.13
N GLU A 111 14.25 -11.96 -6.39
CA GLU A 111 15.04 -10.78 -6.76
C GLU A 111 14.45 -9.49 -6.16
N LEU A 112 13.15 -9.24 -6.34
CA LEU A 112 12.50 -8.02 -5.84
C LEU A 112 12.43 -7.96 -4.31
N LEU A 113 12.06 -9.06 -3.65
CA LEU A 113 11.84 -9.08 -2.19
C LEU A 113 13.13 -9.36 -1.40
N GLY A 114 14.20 -9.84 -2.05
CA GLY A 114 15.45 -10.19 -1.38
C GLY A 114 15.34 -11.45 -0.51
N ILE A 115 14.45 -12.37 -0.88
CA ILE A 115 14.26 -13.67 -0.21
C ILE A 115 15.01 -14.71 -1.04
N PRO A 116 15.84 -15.61 -0.45
CA PRO A 116 16.53 -16.65 -1.23
C PRO A 116 15.55 -17.51 -2.04
N SER A 117 15.86 -17.74 -3.32
CA SER A 117 14.99 -18.50 -4.24
C SER A 117 14.63 -19.87 -3.69
N GLU A 118 15.61 -20.63 -3.17
CA GLU A 118 15.43 -21.92 -2.49
C GLU A 118 14.36 -21.91 -1.39
N LYS A 119 14.23 -20.81 -0.63
CA LYS A 119 13.19 -20.63 0.39
C LYS A 119 11.81 -20.39 -0.24
N LEU A 120 11.74 -19.60 -1.30
CA LEU A 120 10.48 -19.38 -2.02
C LEU A 120 10.04 -20.66 -2.76
N GLU A 121 10.95 -21.38 -3.39
CA GLU A 121 10.71 -22.67 -4.05
C GLU A 121 10.12 -23.69 -3.08
N SER A 122 10.73 -23.85 -1.89
CA SER A 122 10.20 -24.74 -0.85
C SER A 122 8.86 -24.31 -0.25
N GLN A 123 8.51 -23.00 -0.28
CA GLN A 123 7.25 -22.47 0.26
C GLN A 123 6.15 -22.18 -0.79
N LEU A 124 6.44 -22.29 -2.10
CA LEU A 124 5.51 -21.94 -3.20
C LEU A 124 5.34 -23.03 -4.28
N SER A 125 6.14 -24.10 -4.28
CA SER A 125 6.09 -25.18 -5.29
C SER A 125 4.81 -26.04 -5.25
N GLY A 126 4.00 -25.96 -4.19
CA GLY A 126 2.76 -26.72 -4.04
C GLY A 126 1.57 -26.19 -4.86
N ILE A 127 0.57 -27.05 -5.07
CA ILE A 127 -0.73 -26.64 -5.61
C ILE A 127 -1.51 -25.90 -4.50
N PRO A 128 -2.01 -24.67 -4.72
CA PRO A 128 -2.65 -23.90 -3.66
C PRO A 128 -4.02 -24.46 -3.22
N ASP A 129 -4.18 -24.68 -1.92
CA ASP A 129 -5.43 -25.04 -1.25
C ASP A 129 -6.27 -23.76 -1.00
N ARG A 130 -7.31 -23.58 -1.82
CA ARG A 130 -8.01 -22.31 -1.97
C ARG A 130 -9.28 -22.23 -1.14
N GLY A 131 -9.64 -21.02 -0.71
CA GLY A 131 -10.88 -20.71 0.01
C GLY A 131 -10.77 -20.72 1.54
N ARG A 132 -9.59 -20.99 2.13
CA ARG A 132 -9.39 -21.02 3.59
C ARG A 132 -9.22 -19.64 4.24
N THR A 133 -9.06 -18.58 3.44
CA THR A 133 -8.74 -17.21 3.90
C THR A 133 -9.82 -16.54 4.75
N LEU A 134 -11.08 -16.99 4.66
CA LEU A 134 -12.22 -16.34 5.28
C LEU A 134 -13.27 -17.37 5.75
N ASP A 135 -13.97 -17.04 6.84
CA ASP A 135 -15.23 -17.72 7.19
C ASP A 135 -16.36 -17.17 6.33
N MET A 136 -17.36 -18.01 6.01
CA MET A 136 -18.61 -17.57 5.37
C MET A 136 -19.74 -17.49 6.42
N PRO A 137 -20.57 -16.42 6.42
CA PRO A 137 -20.41 -15.20 5.61
C PRO A 137 -19.21 -14.34 6.06
N PRO A 138 -18.63 -13.51 5.16
CA PRO A 138 -17.49 -12.67 5.50
C PRO A 138 -17.81 -11.70 6.65
N ARG A 139 -16.82 -11.45 7.53
CA ARG A 139 -16.96 -10.48 8.65
C ARG A 139 -16.29 -9.13 8.39
N GLU A 140 -15.35 -9.06 7.44
CA GLU A 140 -14.70 -7.82 7.05
C GLU A 140 -15.65 -7.02 6.13
N PRO A 141 -15.96 -5.74 6.42
CA PRO A 141 -16.97 -4.98 5.70
C PRO A 141 -16.79 -4.84 4.18
N LEU A 142 -15.56 -4.64 3.67
CA LEU A 142 -15.30 -4.49 2.23
C LEU A 142 -15.62 -5.79 1.48
N ILE A 143 -15.11 -6.93 1.96
CA ILE A 143 -15.40 -8.26 1.42
C ILE A 143 -16.89 -8.58 1.57
N TYR A 144 -17.53 -8.19 2.67
CA TYR A 144 -18.96 -8.40 2.88
C TYR A 144 -19.83 -7.70 1.82
N ARG A 145 -19.47 -6.49 1.34
CA ARG A 145 -20.23 -5.85 0.26
C ARG A 145 -20.14 -6.60 -1.07
N LEU A 146 -19.03 -7.30 -1.34
CA LEU A 146 -18.92 -8.17 -2.53
C LEU A 146 -19.87 -9.38 -2.41
N PHE A 147 -20.00 -9.95 -1.20
CA PHE A 147 -20.99 -11.00 -0.92
C PHE A 147 -22.43 -10.48 -1.00
N GLU A 148 -22.70 -9.27 -0.51
CA GLU A 148 -24.01 -8.60 -0.56
C GLU A 148 -24.45 -8.32 -2.01
N ILE A 149 -23.52 -7.92 -2.89
CA ILE A 149 -23.78 -7.77 -4.33
C ILE A 149 -24.18 -9.13 -4.94
N VAL A 150 -23.50 -10.22 -4.61
CA VAL A 150 -23.88 -11.57 -5.08
C VAL A 150 -25.25 -11.99 -4.53
N GLN A 151 -25.55 -11.69 -3.26
CA GLN A 151 -26.84 -12.01 -2.63
C GLN A 151 -28.01 -11.25 -3.27
N ASN A 152 -27.83 -9.97 -3.61
CA ASN A 152 -28.89 -9.11 -4.15
C ASN A 152 -29.05 -9.24 -5.68
N TYR A 153 -27.93 -9.33 -6.42
CA TYR A 153 -27.93 -9.34 -7.88
C TYR A 153 -27.72 -10.72 -8.52
N GLY A 154 -27.48 -11.78 -7.74
CA GLY A 154 -27.17 -13.12 -8.28
C GLY A 154 -28.19 -13.66 -9.29
N TYR A 155 -29.49 -13.52 -9.02
CA TYR A 155 -30.54 -13.90 -9.96
C TYR A 155 -30.66 -12.95 -11.16
N ALA A 156 -30.37 -11.65 -11.00
CA ALA A 156 -30.35 -10.69 -12.11
C ALA A 156 -29.19 -10.98 -13.07
N TYR A 157 -27.98 -11.23 -12.53
CA TYR A 157 -26.84 -11.70 -13.33
C TYR A 157 -27.17 -13.02 -14.03
N LYS A 158 -27.78 -14.00 -13.33
CA LYS A 158 -28.19 -15.27 -13.94
C LYS A 158 -29.11 -15.05 -15.15
N ALA A 159 -30.18 -14.27 -14.98
CA ALA A 159 -31.14 -14.00 -16.05
C ALA A 159 -30.47 -13.35 -17.27
N VAL A 160 -29.75 -12.24 -17.07
CA VAL A 160 -29.09 -11.48 -18.15
C VAL A 160 -27.98 -12.28 -18.83
N LEU A 161 -27.27 -13.15 -18.10
CA LEU A 161 -26.30 -14.07 -18.70
C LEU A 161 -26.99 -15.17 -19.51
N ASN A 162 -28.07 -15.77 -19.00
CA ASN A 162 -28.83 -16.79 -19.73
C ASN A 162 -29.44 -16.25 -21.03
N GLU A 163 -29.98 -15.03 -21.01
CA GLU A 163 -30.50 -14.36 -22.22
C GLU A 163 -29.42 -14.07 -23.27
N LYS A 164 -28.18 -13.78 -22.85
CA LYS A 164 -27.07 -13.39 -23.75
C LYS A 164 -26.24 -14.56 -24.26
N PHE A 165 -26.15 -15.65 -23.49
CA PHE A 165 -25.19 -16.72 -23.75
C PHE A 165 -25.80 -18.15 -23.71
N GLY A 166 -27.12 -18.28 -23.51
CA GLY A 166 -27.81 -19.58 -23.44
C GLY A 166 -27.68 -20.23 -22.06
N ASP A 167 -27.75 -21.56 -21.97
CA ASP A 167 -27.58 -22.27 -20.70
C ASP A 167 -26.13 -22.68 -20.43
N GLY A 168 -25.63 -22.33 -19.25
CA GLY A 168 -24.20 -22.40 -18.92
C GLY A 168 -23.80 -21.52 -17.74
N ILE A 169 -22.48 -21.33 -17.58
CA ILE A 169 -21.88 -20.53 -16.50
C ILE A 169 -20.74 -19.63 -17.00
N MET A 170 -20.49 -18.52 -16.30
CA MET A 170 -19.22 -17.80 -16.38
C MET A 170 -18.18 -18.54 -15.53
N SER A 171 -17.06 -18.95 -16.14
CA SER A 171 -15.99 -19.67 -15.44
C SER A 171 -15.26 -18.77 -14.43
N ALA A 172 -15.04 -19.29 -13.22
CA ALA A 172 -14.14 -18.73 -12.22
C ALA A 172 -12.71 -19.30 -12.30
N ILE A 173 -12.43 -20.19 -13.27
CA ILE A 173 -11.11 -20.82 -13.48
C ILE A 173 -10.45 -20.28 -14.75
N SER A 174 -11.17 -20.28 -15.88
CA SER A 174 -10.76 -19.57 -17.09
C SER A 174 -11.22 -18.11 -16.95
N PHE A 175 -10.51 -17.39 -16.07
CA PHE A 175 -10.99 -16.17 -15.43
C PHE A 175 -9.88 -15.11 -15.26
N SER A 176 -10.29 -13.85 -15.25
CA SER A 176 -9.44 -12.67 -15.02
C SER A 176 -10.24 -11.61 -14.25
N THR A 177 -9.58 -10.91 -13.32
CA THR A 177 -10.18 -9.80 -12.57
C THR A 177 -9.16 -8.69 -12.34
N LYS A 178 -9.63 -7.44 -12.35
CA LYS A 178 -8.85 -6.24 -12.03
C LYS A 178 -9.70 -5.26 -11.22
N VAL A 179 -9.02 -4.41 -10.46
CA VAL A 179 -9.62 -3.27 -9.74
C VAL A 179 -9.05 -2.00 -10.33
N GLU A 180 -9.92 -1.06 -10.68
CA GLU A 180 -9.58 0.25 -11.21
C GLU A 180 -10.22 1.34 -10.36
N LYS A 181 -9.58 2.50 -10.34
CA LYS A 181 -10.12 3.71 -9.71
C LYS A 181 -10.64 4.64 -10.79
N GLU A 182 -11.90 5.02 -10.67
CA GLU A 182 -12.54 6.09 -11.46
C GLU A 182 -12.83 7.28 -10.53
N THR A 183 -12.79 8.51 -11.05
CA THR A 183 -13.10 9.72 -10.28
C THR A 183 -14.00 10.63 -11.12
N ASP A 184 -15.16 11.01 -10.59
CA ASP A 184 -16.12 11.94 -11.21
C ASP A 184 -16.36 13.17 -10.30
N GLU A 185 -17.34 14.00 -10.65
CA GLU A 185 -17.73 15.18 -9.86
C GLU A 185 -18.29 14.86 -8.45
N LYS A 186 -18.67 13.60 -8.20
CA LYS A 186 -19.25 13.14 -6.93
C LYS A 186 -18.21 12.45 -6.04
N GLY A 187 -17.11 11.96 -6.62
CA GLY A 187 -15.94 11.48 -5.88
C GLY A 187 -15.26 10.28 -6.53
N ASP A 188 -14.71 9.42 -5.67
CA ASP A 188 -13.91 8.27 -6.07
C ASP A 188 -14.74 6.98 -6.10
N TRP A 189 -14.67 6.24 -7.20
CA TRP A 189 -15.36 4.97 -7.44
C TRP A 189 -14.37 3.82 -7.63
N ALA A 190 -14.71 2.65 -7.10
CA ALA A 190 -13.93 1.42 -7.27
C ALA A 190 -14.62 0.52 -8.30
N VAL A 191 -13.99 0.38 -9.47
CA VAL A 191 -14.50 -0.44 -10.58
C VAL A 191 -13.86 -1.82 -10.51
N ILE A 192 -14.67 -2.87 -10.34
CA ILE A 192 -14.19 -4.26 -10.32
C ILE A 192 -14.67 -4.96 -11.60
N THR A 193 -13.72 -5.30 -12.49
CA THR A 193 -14.03 -6.01 -13.73
C THR A 193 -13.93 -7.52 -13.50
N LEU A 194 -15.05 -8.24 -13.61
CA LEU A 194 -15.08 -9.70 -13.59
C LEU A 194 -15.17 -10.24 -15.03
N ARG A 195 -14.13 -10.95 -15.50
CA ARG A 195 -14.06 -11.46 -16.88
C ARG A 195 -13.73 -12.95 -16.90
N GLY A 196 -14.77 -13.78 -16.92
CA GLY A 196 -14.69 -15.22 -17.10
C GLY A 196 -15.11 -15.70 -18.49
N LYS A 197 -14.54 -16.81 -18.95
CA LYS A 197 -14.98 -17.51 -20.17
C LYS A 197 -16.37 -18.12 -19.94
N TRP A 198 -17.29 -17.95 -20.90
CA TRP A 198 -18.57 -18.66 -20.87
C TRP A 198 -18.38 -20.15 -21.19
N LEU A 199 -19.06 -21.01 -20.43
CA LEU A 199 -19.06 -22.46 -20.58
C LEU A 199 -20.52 -22.94 -20.67
N PRO A 200 -21.03 -23.29 -21.86
CA PRO A 200 -22.37 -23.86 -21.99
C PRO A 200 -22.43 -25.29 -21.45
N TYR A 201 -23.60 -25.74 -21.01
CA TYR A 201 -23.79 -27.13 -20.58
C TYR A 201 -23.79 -28.10 -21.77
N SER A 202 -23.03 -29.19 -21.65
CA SER A 202 -23.08 -30.31 -22.60
C SER A 202 -24.40 -31.07 -22.46
N ARG A 203 -25.02 -31.40 -23.60
CA ARG A 203 -26.09 -32.41 -23.67
C ARG A 203 -25.46 -33.79 -23.88
N PHE A 204 -25.74 -34.71 -22.95
CA PHE A 204 -25.32 -36.11 -22.97
C PHE A 204 -26.48 -37.00 -22.50
#